data_AF-A0A7S0SZH8-F1
#
_entry.id   AF-A0A7S0SZH8-F1
#
_cell.length_a   1.000
_cell.length_b   1.000
_cell.length_c   1.000
_cell.angle_alpha   90.00
_cell.angle_beta   90.00
_cell.angle_gamma   90.00
#
_symmetry.space_group_name_H-M   'P 1'
#
loop_
_entity.id
_entity.type
_entity.pdbx_description
1 polymer ?
#
loop_
_entity_poly.entity_id
_entity_poly.type
_entity_poly.pdbx_seq_one_letter_code
_entity_poly.pdbx_strand_id
1 'polypeptide(L)'
;ATRLSTRAGGGGDEAEIIGEHDGFIAPPPFGIIHMDSMRIYNSRIRGDDEKASIRSVFGITYLLATASVLLAHESGCSKIELLAIDDGNKYAAKLVNYYRRLGFETVRVVGDGGLRDLPDQLVWGGVGTRMDGRVQSFLSKWGGVIRRQAAAASEAVDTDAPEA
;
A
#
# COMPACT_ATOMS: atom_id res chain seq x y z
N ALA A 1 16.98 5.14 -9.70
CA ALA A 1 15.61 4.75 -9.30
C ALA A 1 14.76 6.00 -9.24
N THR A 2 13.52 5.96 -9.71
CA THR A 2 12.59 7.10 -9.59
C THR A 2 11.85 6.96 -8.27
N ARG A 3 12.01 7.94 -7.36
CA ARG A 3 11.32 7.90 -6.06
C ARG A 3 9.82 8.13 -6.26
N LEU A 4 9.02 7.31 -5.59
CA LEU A 4 7.58 7.45 -5.48
C LEU A 4 7.27 7.87 -4.05
N SER A 5 6.57 8.99 -3.90
CA SER A 5 6.01 9.40 -2.62
C SER A 5 4.66 10.03 -2.91
N THR A 6 3.60 9.49 -2.29
CA THR A 6 2.26 10.06 -2.35
C THR A 6 1.81 10.37 -0.93
N ARG A 7 1.43 11.63 -0.69
CA ARG A 7 0.96 12.12 0.61
C ARG A 7 -0.46 12.67 0.48
N ALA A 8 -1.33 12.26 1.39
CA ALA A 8 -2.65 12.84 1.63
C ALA A 8 -2.66 13.43 3.06
N GLY A 9 -2.81 14.76 3.20
CA GLY A 9 -2.96 15.44 4.50
C GLY A 9 -1.92 16.56 4.82
N GLY A 10 -2.39 17.63 5.50
CA GLY A 10 -1.64 18.83 5.93
C GLY A 10 -1.13 18.75 7.38
N GLY A 11 0.00 19.40 7.68
CA GLY A 11 0.86 19.11 8.83
C GLY A 11 0.54 19.74 10.19
N GLY A 12 1.12 19.14 11.24
CA GLY A 12 1.26 19.67 12.61
C GLY A 12 1.13 18.57 13.70
N ASP A 13 2.25 18.24 14.36
CA ASP A 13 2.46 17.35 15.53
C ASP A 13 2.10 15.85 15.45
N GLU A 14 2.84 15.02 16.21
CA GLU A 14 2.76 13.55 16.29
C GLU A 14 1.39 13.05 16.78
N ALA A 15 0.40 13.06 15.89
CA ALA A 15 -0.58 12.02 15.57
C ALA A 15 -1.65 12.59 14.62
N GLU A 16 -1.40 12.58 13.30
CA GLU A 16 -2.42 12.54 12.23
C GLU A 16 -1.77 12.24 10.84
N ILE A 17 -1.09 11.11 10.65
CA ILE A 17 -0.63 10.70 9.30
C ILE A 17 -1.78 10.16 8.42
N ILE A 18 -2.77 10.91 7.95
CA ILE A 18 -3.90 10.35 7.16
C ILE A 18 -3.59 9.86 5.73
N GLY A 19 -2.33 9.64 5.38
CA GLY A 19 -1.98 8.92 4.16
C GLY A 19 -0.59 9.21 3.63
N GLU A 20 0.31 8.23 3.69
CA GLU A 20 1.62 8.26 3.05
C GLU A 20 1.93 6.88 2.46
N HIS A 21 2.44 6.88 1.25
CA HIS A 21 2.96 5.68 0.61
C HIS A 21 4.24 6.04 -0.16
N ASP A 22 5.32 5.38 0.24
CA ASP A 22 6.68 5.60 -0.23
C ASP A 22 7.23 4.34 -0.90
N GLY A 23 8.04 4.56 -1.93
CA GLY A 23 8.71 3.51 -2.66
C GLY A 23 9.56 4.06 -3.80
N PHE A 24 9.96 3.20 -4.72
CA PHE A 24 10.64 3.62 -5.94
C PHE A 24 10.41 2.66 -7.10
N ILE A 25 10.60 3.17 -8.31
CA ILE A 25 10.67 2.36 -9.52
C ILE A 25 12.14 1.98 -9.75
N ALA A 26 12.41 0.68 -9.79
CA ALA A 26 13.73 0.15 -10.12
C ALA A 26 14.11 0.56 -11.56
N PRO A 27 15.38 0.91 -11.82
CA PRO A 27 15.79 1.34 -13.15
C PRO A 27 15.56 0.24 -14.22
N PRO A 28 15.40 0.59 -15.50
CA PRO A 28 15.38 -0.42 -16.56
C PRO A 28 16.65 -1.28 -16.52
N PRO A 29 16.58 -2.58 -16.86
CA PRO A 29 15.42 -3.30 -17.38
C PRO A 29 14.58 -4.02 -16.30
N PHE A 30 14.70 -3.68 -15.02
CA PHE A 30 14.08 -4.46 -13.93
C PHE A 30 12.55 -4.51 -14.02
N GLY A 31 11.89 -3.37 -14.31
CA GLY A 31 10.42 -3.31 -14.45
C GLY A 31 9.67 -3.60 -13.14
N ILE A 32 10.23 -3.15 -12.02
CA ILE A 32 9.74 -3.40 -10.65
C ILE A 32 9.37 -2.08 -9.98
N ILE A 33 8.17 -2.03 -9.38
CA ILE A 33 7.86 -1.06 -8.33
C ILE A 33 8.13 -1.68 -6.97
N HIS A 34 9.06 -1.05 -6.27
CA HIS A 34 9.45 -1.35 -4.90
C HIS A 34 8.62 -0.50 -3.94
N MET A 35 7.77 -1.12 -3.15
CA MET A 35 6.93 -0.48 -2.13
C MET A 35 7.61 -0.64 -0.77
N ASP A 36 8.07 0.48 -0.21
CA ASP A 36 8.92 0.51 0.97
C ASP A 36 8.11 0.75 2.25
N SER A 37 7.40 1.88 2.31
CA SER A 37 6.65 2.26 3.51
C SER A 37 5.23 2.70 3.18
N MET A 38 4.30 2.33 4.04
CA MET A 38 2.94 2.87 4.03
C MET A 38 2.54 3.26 5.45
N ARG A 39 2.14 4.51 5.63
CA ARG A 39 1.78 5.07 6.94
C ARG A 39 0.44 5.80 6.82
N ILE A 40 -0.59 5.33 7.50
CA ILE A 40 -1.92 5.99 7.49
C ILE A 40 -2.56 5.95 8.89
N TYR A 41 -2.90 7.10 9.45
CA TYR A 41 -3.38 7.41 10.80
C TYR A 41 -4.10 8.77 10.84
N ASN A 42 -5.36 8.85 11.26
CA ASN A 42 -5.62 9.44 12.59
C ASN A 42 -6.89 8.87 13.19
N SER A 43 -6.85 8.58 14.48
CA SER A 43 -7.92 7.90 15.20
C SER A 43 -9.00 8.87 15.67
N ARG A 44 -10.18 8.87 15.02
CA ARG A 44 -11.46 8.88 15.76
C ARG A 44 -11.96 7.45 16.00
N ILE A 45 -11.04 6.63 16.52
CA ILE A 45 -11.35 5.37 17.20
C ILE A 45 -11.55 5.71 18.68
N ARG A 46 -12.67 6.37 18.98
CA ARG A 46 -13.26 6.44 20.33
C ARG A 46 -14.76 6.67 20.18
N GLY A 47 -15.38 5.75 19.48
CA GLY A 47 -16.83 5.59 19.35
C GLY A 47 -17.06 4.12 19.03
N ASP A 48 -18.07 3.51 19.65
CA ASP A 48 -18.27 2.07 19.84
C ASP A 48 -18.47 1.22 18.55
N ASP A 49 -18.10 1.74 17.39
CA ASP A 49 -18.29 1.08 16.09
C ASP A 49 -16.97 0.90 15.32
N GLU A 50 -16.16 -0.05 15.80
CA GLU A 50 -14.86 -0.46 15.22
C GLU A 50 -14.94 -0.80 13.72
N LYS A 51 -16.12 -1.18 13.20
CA LYS A 51 -16.31 -1.55 11.79
C LYS A 51 -16.30 -0.34 10.85
N ALA A 52 -16.73 0.84 11.30
CA ALA A 52 -16.77 2.03 10.47
C ALA A 52 -15.38 2.67 10.32
N SER A 53 -14.58 2.70 11.39
CA SER A 53 -13.23 3.25 11.38
C SER A 53 -12.25 2.43 10.53
N ILE A 54 -12.36 1.09 10.58
CA ILE A 54 -11.58 0.18 9.73
C ILE A 54 -11.91 0.40 8.25
N ARG A 55 -13.18 0.65 7.86
CA ARG A 55 -13.55 0.90 6.46
C ARG A 55 -12.98 2.20 5.90
N SER A 56 -12.87 3.25 6.71
CA SER A 56 -12.37 4.58 6.29
C SER A 56 -10.86 4.55 5.97
N VAL A 57 -10.05 3.98 6.85
CA VAL A 57 -8.59 3.86 6.63
C VAL A 57 -8.27 2.88 5.49
N PHE A 58 -9.07 1.80 5.37
CA PHE A 58 -8.92 0.81 4.32
C PHE A 58 -9.04 1.43 2.93
N GLY A 59 -9.99 2.34 2.70
CA GLY A 59 -10.14 3.03 1.40
C GLY A 59 -8.91 3.84 0.98
N ILE A 60 -8.32 4.61 1.90
CA ILE A 60 -7.15 5.46 1.62
C ILE A 60 -5.93 4.61 1.26
N THR A 61 -5.72 3.50 1.97
CA THR A 61 -4.65 2.53 1.64
C THR A 61 -4.74 2.05 0.20
N TYR A 62 -5.92 1.63 -0.26
CA TYR A 62 -6.08 1.16 -1.64
C TYR A 62 -5.89 2.25 -2.66
N LEU A 63 -6.36 3.47 -2.36
CA LEU A 63 -6.22 4.59 -3.25
C LEU A 63 -4.75 4.92 -3.50
N LEU A 64 -3.96 5.08 -2.43
CA LEU A 64 -2.52 5.38 -2.53
C LEU A 64 -1.74 4.24 -3.18
N ALA A 65 -2.02 3.00 -2.79
CA ALA A 65 -1.40 1.82 -3.40
C ALA A 65 -1.69 1.75 -4.90
N THR A 66 -2.96 1.90 -5.29
CA THR A 66 -3.38 1.77 -6.70
C THR A 66 -2.84 2.92 -7.54
N ALA A 67 -2.80 4.14 -7.00
CA ALA A 67 -2.17 5.28 -7.68
C ALA A 67 -0.68 5.04 -7.93
N SER A 68 0.03 4.52 -6.93
CA SER A 68 1.46 4.21 -7.06
C SER A 68 1.71 3.10 -8.09
N VAL A 69 0.89 2.05 -8.08
CA VAL A 69 0.98 0.95 -9.05
C VAL A 69 0.59 1.41 -10.46
N LEU A 70 -0.35 2.34 -10.60
CA LEU A 70 -0.71 2.92 -11.90
C LEU A 70 0.47 3.70 -12.49
N LEU A 71 1.13 4.53 -11.68
CA LEU A 71 2.33 5.25 -12.11
C LEU A 71 3.47 4.29 -12.51
N ALA A 72 3.62 3.19 -11.77
CA ALA A 72 4.56 2.13 -12.15
C ALA A 72 4.20 1.43 -13.45
N HIS A 73 2.90 1.15 -13.67
CA HIS A 73 2.40 0.58 -14.92
C HIS A 73 2.71 1.47 -16.12
N GLU A 74 2.44 2.78 -16.00
CA GLU A 74 2.77 3.77 -17.03
C GLU A 74 4.28 3.87 -17.30
N SER A 75 5.10 3.56 -16.29
CA SER A 75 6.55 3.46 -16.41
C SER A 75 7.06 2.10 -16.93
N GLY A 76 6.16 1.20 -17.35
CA GLY A 76 6.51 -0.11 -17.91
C GLY A 76 6.81 -1.21 -16.87
N CYS A 77 6.44 -0.99 -15.60
CA CYS A 77 6.60 -2.03 -14.58
C CYS A 77 5.54 -3.13 -14.72
N SER A 78 5.95 -4.37 -14.46
CA SER A 78 5.06 -5.54 -14.45
C SER A 78 4.98 -6.22 -13.08
N LYS A 79 5.97 -5.96 -12.21
CA LYS A 79 6.10 -6.56 -10.90
C LYS A 79 6.03 -5.52 -9.78
N ILE A 80 5.35 -5.90 -8.71
CA ILE A 80 5.28 -5.17 -7.43
C ILE A 80 6.04 -5.98 -6.39
N GLU A 81 6.73 -5.29 -5.50
CA GLU A 81 7.73 -5.84 -4.60
C GLU A 81 7.60 -5.14 -3.24
N LEU A 82 7.38 -5.88 -2.15
CA LEU A 82 7.39 -5.39 -0.76
C LEU A 82 8.06 -6.37 0.22
N LEU A 83 8.50 -5.86 1.37
CA LEU A 83 8.94 -6.68 2.51
C LEU A 83 7.98 -6.49 3.69
N ALA A 84 7.37 -7.58 4.15
CA ALA A 84 6.71 -7.60 5.45
C ALA A 84 7.79 -7.76 6.53
N ILE A 85 8.32 -6.64 7.03
CA ILE A 85 9.40 -6.58 8.02
C ILE A 85 8.98 -7.30 9.31
N ASP A 86 9.92 -8.08 9.87
CA ASP A 86 9.81 -8.67 11.19
C ASP A 86 10.65 -7.89 12.20
N ASP A 87 9.95 -7.12 13.03
CA ASP A 87 10.49 -6.32 14.12
C ASP A 87 10.44 -7.06 15.48
N GLY A 88 10.11 -8.36 15.47
CA GLY A 88 10.05 -9.21 16.67
C GLY A 88 8.77 -9.06 17.51
N ASN A 89 7.80 -8.24 17.10
CA ASN A 89 6.56 -8.02 17.88
C ASN A 89 5.37 -8.92 17.47
N LYS A 90 5.60 -9.95 16.65
CA LYS A 90 4.61 -10.89 16.08
C LYS A 90 3.65 -10.28 15.03
N TYR A 91 3.82 -9.02 14.64
CA TYR A 91 2.97 -8.37 13.64
C TYR A 91 3.28 -8.79 12.20
N ALA A 92 4.50 -9.24 11.92
CA ALA A 92 4.93 -9.69 10.59
C ALA A 92 3.98 -10.72 9.95
N ALA A 93 3.53 -11.72 10.71
CA ALA A 93 2.58 -12.73 10.22
C ALA A 93 1.21 -12.11 9.83
N LYS A 94 0.77 -11.06 10.52
CA LYS A 94 -0.46 -10.34 10.17
C LYS A 94 -0.30 -9.57 8.87
N LEU A 95 0.83 -8.90 8.68
CA LEU A 95 1.17 -8.20 7.43
C LEU A 95 1.22 -9.16 6.24
N VAL A 96 1.86 -10.32 6.39
CA VAL A 96 1.90 -11.33 5.33
C VAL A 96 0.48 -11.76 4.93
N ASN A 97 -0.39 -12.04 5.91
CA ASN A 97 -1.77 -12.42 5.63
C ASN A 97 -2.58 -11.27 5.02
N TYR A 98 -2.33 -10.04 5.43
CA TYR A 98 -2.93 -8.85 4.84
C TYR A 98 -2.55 -8.72 3.36
N TYR A 99 -1.26 -8.75 3.02
CA TYR A 99 -0.78 -8.64 1.64
C TYR A 99 -1.19 -9.84 0.77
N ARG A 100 -1.30 -11.05 1.33
CA ARG A 100 -1.88 -12.19 0.60
C ARG A 100 -3.31 -11.93 0.11
N ARG A 101 -4.16 -11.33 0.96
CA ARG A 101 -5.53 -10.93 0.56
C ARG A 101 -5.53 -9.86 -0.53
N LEU A 102 -4.48 -9.05 -0.59
CA LEU A 102 -4.28 -8.06 -1.64
C LEU A 102 -3.89 -8.68 -3.00
N GLY A 103 -3.45 -9.94 -3.00
CA GLY A 103 -3.00 -10.66 -4.19
C GLY A 103 -1.49 -10.77 -4.30
N PHE A 104 -0.76 -10.58 -3.19
CA PHE A 104 0.68 -10.82 -3.14
C PHE A 104 0.98 -12.27 -2.75
N GLU A 105 2.07 -12.80 -3.28
CA GLU A 105 2.58 -14.13 -3.00
C GLU A 105 3.87 -14.05 -2.21
N THR A 106 4.06 -14.98 -1.27
CA THR A 106 5.31 -15.08 -0.52
C THR A 106 6.40 -15.66 -1.42
N VAL A 107 7.52 -14.95 -1.54
CA VAL A 107 8.68 -15.38 -2.33
C VAL A 107 9.68 -16.12 -1.44
N ARG A 108 10.10 -15.49 -0.34
CA ARG A 108 11.06 -16.05 0.62
C ARG A 108 11.03 -15.29 1.95
N VAL A 109 11.57 -15.92 2.99
CA VAL A 109 11.95 -15.25 4.24
C VAL A 109 13.37 -14.73 4.08
N VAL A 110 13.59 -13.46 4.44
CA VAL A 110 14.87 -12.73 4.41
C VAL A 110 15.37 -12.66 5.85
N GLY A 111 16.58 -13.15 6.10
CA GLY A 111 17.24 -13.20 7.41
C GLY A 111 17.85 -14.56 7.73
N ASP A 112 17.35 -15.64 7.13
CA ASP A 112 17.75 -17.03 7.42
C ASP A 112 18.74 -17.62 6.39
N GLY A 113 18.97 -16.93 5.27
CA GLY A 113 19.76 -17.37 4.12
C GLY A 113 21.22 -16.91 4.10
N GLY A 114 21.69 -16.23 5.15
CA GLY A 114 23.07 -15.73 5.27
C GLY A 114 23.43 -14.74 4.15
N LEU A 115 24.54 -14.99 3.43
CA LEU A 115 25.02 -14.08 2.37
C LEU A 115 24.02 -13.87 1.21
N ARG A 116 23.08 -14.80 1.01
CA ARG A 116 22.06 -14.69 -0.05
C ARG A 116 21.02 -13.61 0.23
N ASP A 117 20.85 -13.25 1.49
CA ASP A 117 19.86 -12.28 1.94
C ASP A 117 20.44 -10.87 2.02
N LEU A 118 21.77 -10.72 1.92
CA LEU A 118 22.43 -9.42 1.98
C LEU A 118 21.86 -8.39 0.99
N PRO A 119 21.56 -8.71 -0.28
CA PRO A 119 20.96 -7.73 -1.18
C PRO A 119 19.60 -7.24 -0.69
N ASP A 120 18.74 -8.15 -0.21
CA ASP A 120 17.43 -7.78 0.35
C ASP A 120 17.61 -6.97 1.64
N GLN A 121 18.48 -7.41 2.55
CA GLN A 121 18.76 -6.70 3.80
C GLN A 121 19.34 -5.29 3.56
N LEU A 122 20.15 -5.10 2.51
CA LEU A 122 20.66 -3.80 2.13
C LEU A 122 19.58 -2.89 1.54
N VAL A 123 18.66 -3.45 0.75
CA VAL A 123 17.59 -2.69 0.11
C VAL A 123 16.50 -2.31 1.13
N TRP A 124 16.09 -3.26 1.97
CA TRP A 124 14.98 -3.08 2.92
C TRP A 124 15.42 -2.59 4.31
N GLY A 125 16.73 -2.66 4.61
CA GLY A 125 17.26 -2.29 5.92
C GLY A 125 16.86 -3.23 7.07
N GLY A 126 16.35 -4.43 6.78
CA GLY A 126 15.82 -5.35 7.79
C GLY A 126 15.56 -6.78 7.31
N VAL A 127 15.05 -7.60 8.23
CA VAL A 127 14.62 -8.99 8.00
C VAL A 127 13.09 -9.05 7.89
N GLY A 128 12.57 -10.07 7.24
CA GLY A 128 11.12 -10.21 7.07
C GLY A 128 10.72 -11.16 5.95
N THR A 129 9.46 -11.10 5.53
CA THR A 129 8.95 -11.92 4.43
C THR A 129 8.83 -11.11 3.15
N ARG A 130 9.59 -11.49 2.12
CA ARG A 130 9.56 -10.86 0.80
C ARG A 130 8.35 -11.34 0.02
N MET A 131 7.56 -10.40 -0.52
CA MET A 131 6.30 -10.71 -1.22
C MET A 131 6.16 -10.00 -2.56
N ASP A 132 5.70 -10.73 -3.59
CA ASP A 132 5.54 -10.21 -4.95
C ASP A 132 4.08 -10.09 -5.35
N GLY A 133 3.78 -9.05 -6.14
CA GLY A 133 2.50 -8.87 -6.81
C GLY A 133 2.71 -8.63 -8.30
N ARG A 134 1.66 -8.83 -9.10
CA ARG A 134 1.63 -8.44 -10.51
C ARG A 134 0.87 -7.14 -10.69
N VAL A 135 1.48 -6.18 -11.38
CA VAL A 135 0.92 -4.84 -11.62
C VAL A 135 -0.47 -4.93 -12.24
N GLN A 136 -0.63 -5.69 -13.32
CA GLN A 136 -1.89 -5.82 -14.04
C GLN A 136 -2.97 -6.45 -13.17
N SER A 137 -2.66 -7.55 -12.48
CA SER A 137 -3.61 -8.22 -11.59
C SER A 137 -4.07 -7.29 -10.46
N PHE A 138 -3.16 -6.49 -9.91
CA PHE A 138 -3.46 -5.51 -8.88
C PHE A 138 -4.39 -4.41 -9.41
N LEU A 139 -4.06 -3.78 -10.54
CA LEU A 139 -4.86 -2.70 -11.14
C LEU A 139 -6.24 -3.17 -11.62
N SER A 140 -6.35 -4.37 -12.21
CA SER A 140 -7.64 -4.93 -12.62
C SER A 140 -8.57 -5.12 -11.43
N LYS A 141 -8.05 -5.63 -10.30
CA LYS A 141 -8.84 -5.87 -9.09
C LYS A 141 -9.20 -4.55 -8.39
N TRP A 142 -8.18 -3.78 -8.01
CA TRP A 142 -8.36 -2.63 -7.11
C TRP A 142 -8.75 -1.35 -7.85
N GLY A 143 -8.30 -1.15 -9.08
CA GLY A 143 -8.78 -0.05 -9.93
C GLY A 143 -10.27 -0.17 -10.25
N GLY A 144 -10.80 -1.40 -10.39
CA GLY A 144 -12.24 -1.62 -10.54
C GLY A 144 -13.04 -1.26 -9.28
N VAL A 145 -12.49 -1.52 -8.10
CA VAL A 145 -13.11 -1.12 -6.82
C VAL A 145 -13.15 0.41 -6.70
N ILE A 146 -12.04 1.09 -6.98
CA ILE A 146 -11.94 2.55 -6.88
C ILE A 146 -12.93 3.23 -7.84
N ARG A 147 -13.00 2.80 -9.11
CA ARG A 147 -13.95 3.39 -10.08
C ARG A 147 -15.40 3.26 -9.64
N ARG A 148 -15.79 2.10 -9.07
CA ARG A 148 -17.15 1.91 -8.53
C ARG A 148 -17.44 2.82 -7.35
N GLN A 149 -16.48 2.98 -6.43
CA GLN A 149 -16.65 3.87 -5.29
C GLN A 149 -16.71 5.34 -5.71
N ALA A 150 -15.91 5.74 -6.71
CA ALA A 150 -15.95 7.10 -7.26
C ALA A 150 -17.32 7.42 -7.90
N ALA A 151 -17.87 6.50 -8.71
CA ALA A 151 -19.19 6.68 -9.31
C ALA A 151 -20.29 6.84 -8.24
N ALA A 152 -20.31 5.96 -7.24
CA ALA A 152 -21.27 6.03 -6.14
C ALA A 152 -21.13 7.32 -5.32
N ALA A 153 -19.91 7.82 -5.13
CA ALA A 153 -19.68 9.09 -4.44
C ALA A 153 -20.21 10.30 -5.24
N SER A 154 -20.06 10.30 -6.57
CA SER A 154 -20.62 11.36 -7.43
C SER A 154 -22.15 11.41 -7.38
N GLU A 155 -22.82 10.25 -7.44
CA GLU A 155 -24.30 10.17 -7.35
C GLU A 155 -24.85 10.67 -6.00
N ALA A 156 -24.12 10.41 -4.91
CA ALA A 156 -24.50 10.89 -3.58
C ALA A 156 -24.40 12.41 -3.45
N VAL A 157 -23.40 13.03 -4.09
CA VAL A 157 -23.23 14.50 -4.12
C VAL A 157 -24.38 15.17 -4.89
N ASP A 158 -24.84 14.56 -5.98
CA ASP A 158 -25.93 15.11 -6.80
C ASP A 158 -27.30 15.00 -6.10
N THR A 159 -27.48 14.07 -5.16
CA THR A 159 -28.75 13.84 -4.45
C THR A 159 -28.93 14.74 -3.22
N ASP A 160 -27.83 15.24 -2.63
CA ASP A 160 -27.83 16.07 -1.41
C ASP A 160 -27.84 17.59 -1.71
N ALA A 161 -28.07 17.97 -2.97
CA ALA A 161 -28.22 19.37 -3.36
C ALA A 161 -29.55 19.91 -2.80
N PRO A 162 -29.56 21.01 -2.01
CA PRO A 162 -30.80 21.56 -1.50
C PRO A 162 -31.70 22.03 -2.65
N GLU A 163 -32.98 21.63 -2.63
CA GLU A 163 -33.99 22.18 -3.52
C GLU A 163 -34.02 23.71 -3.35
N ALA A 164 -33.79 24.43 -4.45
CA ALA A 164 -33.76 25.89 -4.51
C ALA A 164 -35.17 26.49 -4.53
#